data_AF-A0A315TB34-F1
#
_entry.id   AF-A0A315TB34-F1
#
_cell.length_a   1.000
_cell.length_b   1.000
_cell.length_c   1.000
_cell.angle_alpha   90.00
_cell.angle_beta   90.00
_cell.angle_gamma   90.00
#
_symmetry.space_group_name_H-M   'P 1'
#
loop_
_entity.id
_entity.type
_entity.pdbx_description
1 polymer ?
#
loop_
_entity_poly.entity_id
_entity_poly.type
_entity_poly.pdbx_seq_one_letter_code
_entity_poly.pdbx_strand_id
1 'polypeptide(L)'
;MSGLQPPQGPGQQSWPSEQPRHTRGWASNPYAAPAYPGSASGPVPPWAPLYGASLPEAVARFFKKYATFSGRASRSEYWWVALVSGVLSLILNIFTLVGGSAGATLRPDGTTVPGPGYIIGLILSVIISLAIIIPSLAVSVRRLHDANMSGWMYLLVLVPLVGPILILVFLAQGPKPEGQRFDSPTW
;
A
#
# COMPACT_ATOMS: atom_id res chain seq x y z
N MET A 1 34.07 -14.02 38.10
CA MET A 1 34.68 -13.13 37.09
C MET A 1 33.53 -12.53 36.29
N SER A 2 33.22 -11.28 36.60
CA SER A 2 32.05 -10.52 36.13
C SER A 2 32.16 -10.27 34.62
N GLY A 3 31.14 -10.65 33.87
CA GLY A 3 31.05 -10.41 32.43
C GLY A 3 30.90 -8.92 32.11
N LEU A 4 31.64 -8.45 31.11
CA LEU A 4 31.49 -7.10 30.56
C LEU A 4 30.51 -7.15 29.39
N GLN A 5 29.31 -6.63 29.62
CA GLN A 5 28.35 -6.29 28.57
C GLN A 5 28.81 -4.99 27.89
N PRO A 6 28.90 -4.89 26.56
CA PRO A 6 29.23 -3.64 25.89
C PRO A 6 28.10 -2.60 26.01
N PRO A 7 28.40 -1.29 25.93
CA PRO A 7 27.46 -0.22 26.24
C PRO A 7 26.36 -0.10 25.18
N GLN A 8 25.10 -0.03 25.62
CA GLN A 8 23.94 0.24 24.77
C GLN A 8 23.90 1.74 24.43
N GLY A 9 23.97 2.08 23.14
CA GLY A 9 23.78 3.45 22.65
C GLY A 9 22.34 3.93 22.81
N PRO A 10 22.09 5.25 22.87
CA PRO A 10 20.76 5.78 23.09
C PRO A 10 19.89 5.57 21.84
N GLY A 11 18.86 4.71 21.95
CA GLY A 11 17.75 4.69 20.98
C GLY A 11 17.26 3.33 20.48
N GLN A 12 17.87 2.19 20.83
CA GLN A 12 17.34 0.88 20.43
C GLN A 12 16.45 0.28 21.54
N GLN A 13 15.20 0.73 21.60
CA GLN A 13 14.17 0.06 22.41
C GLN A 13 13.69 -1.19 21.68
N SER A 14 14.25 -2.36 22.03
CA SER A 14 13.76 -3.67 21.62
C SER A 14 12.54 -4.04 22.49
N TRP A 15 11.36 -4.10 21.88
CA TRP A 15 10.11 -4.41 22.58
C TRP A 15 9.96 -5.92 22.88
N PRO A 16 9.44 -6.33 24.05
CA PRO A 16 9.19 -7.74 24.38
C PRO A 16 8.11 -8.38 23.50
N SER A 17 8.32 -9.65 23.12
CA SER A 17 7.57 -10.37 22.08
C SER A 17 6.31 -11.11 22.53
N GLU A 18 5.71 -10.79 23.67
CA GLU A 18 4.53 -11.52 24.18
C GLU A 18 3.32 -10.60 24.34
N GLN A 19 2.27 -10.85 23.55
CA GLN A 19 0.99 -10.15 23.59
C GLN A 19 -0.10 -11.03 24.22
N PRO A 20 -1.05 -10.47 25.01
CA PRO A 20 -2.25 -11.18 25.44
C PRO A 20 -3.22 -11.39 24.27
N ARG A 21 -3.71 -12.63 24.16
CA ARG A 21 -4.50 -13.18 23.04
C ARG A 21 -5.92 -12.61 22.97
N HIS A 22 -6.33 -12.09 21.81
CA HIS A 22 -7.69 -12.33 21.29
C HIS A 22 -7.63 -13.58 20.41
N THR A 23 -8.15 -14.68 20.95
CA THR A 23 -8.11 -16.01 20.35
C THR A 23 -9.00 -16.14 19.11
N ARG A 24 -8.40 -16.49 17.97
CA ARG A 24 -8.72 -17.73 17.22
C ARG A 24 -7.61 -18.07 16.22
N GLY A 25 -6.86 -19.13 16.53
CA GLY A 25 -6.52 -20.14 15.53
C GLY A 25 -5.28 -19.97 14.63
N TRP A 26 -4.23 -19.25 15.03
CA TRP A 26 -2.95 -19.33 14.30
C TRP A 26 -1.79 -19.50 15.29
N ALA A 27 -1.29 -20.74 15.39
CA ALA A 27 -0.07 -21.07 16.09
C ALA A 27 1.10 -20.23 15.54
N SER A 28 1.91 -19.67 16.45
CA SER A 28 3.25 -19.11 16.22
C SER A 28 3.49 -18.55 14.82
N ASN A 29 2.91 -17.39 14.51
CA ASN A 29 3.22 -16.70 13.27
C ASN A 29 4.54 -15.93 13.45
N PRO A 30 5.66 -16.32 12.82
CA PRO A 30 6.92 -15.59 12.89
C PRO A 30 6.86 -14.19 12.26
N TYR A 31 5.73 -13.83 11.65
CA TYR A 31 5.41 -12.49 11.15
C TYR A 31 4.49 -11.70 12.08
N ALA A 32 4.33 -12.11 13.35
CA ALA A 32 3.58 -11.36 14.35
C ALA A 32 4.19 -9.95 14.54
N ALA A 33 3.33 -8.94 14.54
CA ALA A 33 3.73 -7.54 14.65
C ALA A 33 4.50 -7.30 15.97
N PRO A 34 5.59 -6.51 15.97
CA PRO A 34 6.16 -5.97 17.20
C PRO A 34 5.06 -5.25 17.99
N ALA A 35 5.01 -5.45 19.31
CA ALA A 35 4.11 -4.68 20.18
C ALA A 35 4.50 -3.20 20.09
N TYR A 36 3.59 -2.35 19.61
CA TYR A 36 3.80 -0.91 19.56
C TYR A 36 3.38 -0.31 20.90
N PRO A 37 4.06 0.73 21.41
CA PRO A 37 3.61 1.44 22.59
C PRO A 37 2.17 1.94 22.37
N GLY A 38 1.23 1.40 23.16
CA GLY A 38 -0.22 1.65 23.05
C GLY A 38 -1.06 0.52 22.41
N SER A 39 -0.44 -0.50 21.80
CA SER A 39 -1.17 -1.59 21.11
C SER A 39 -1.47 -2.81 21.99
N ALA A 40 -1.18 -2.75 23.30
CA ALA A 40 -1.53 -3.82 24.24
C ALA A 40 -3.05 -3.90 24.53
N SER A 41 -3.79 -2.82 24.23
CA SER A 41 -5.25 -2.73 24.43
C SER A 41 -5.97 -1.67 23.56
N GLY A 42 -5.26 -0.93 22.69
CA GLY A 42 -5.80 0.15 21.87
C GLY A 42 -5.69 -0.07 20.35
N PRO A 43 -6.40 0.73 19.52
CA PRO A 43 -6.32 0.64 18.06
C PRO A 43 -4.88 0.80 17.55
N VAL A 44 -4.49 -0.01 16.55
CA VAL A 44 -3.15 0.08 15.94
C VAL A 44 -2.89 1.49 15.43
N PRO A 45 -1.77 2.14 15.82
CA PRO A 45 -1.51 3.51 15.42
C PRO A 45 -1.33 3.62 13.90
N PRO A 46 -1.65 4.79 13.30
CA PRO A 46 -1.67 4.94 11.85
C PRO A 46 -0.29 4.74 11.20
N TRP A 47 0.79 5.14 11.87
CA TRP A 47 2.17 4.98 11.37
C TRP A 47 2.64 3.52 11.36
N ALA A 48 2.02 2.65 12.16
CA ALA A 48 2.35 1.24 12.24
C ALA A 48 1.60 0.41 11.17
N PRO A 49 2.23 -0.67 10.66
CA PRO A 49 1.62 -1.60 9.73
C PRO A 49 0.51 -2.40 10.42
N LEU A 50 -0.68 -2.44 9.82
CA LEU A 50 -1.83 -3.23 10.29
C LEU A 50 -1.84 -4.58 9.59
N TYR A 51 -1.29 -5.60 10.22
CA TYR A 51 -1.30 -6.96 9.69
C TYR A 51 -2.70 -7.58 9.79
N GLY A 52 -3.12 -8.28 8.74
CA GLY A 52 -4.45 -8.90 8.70
C GLY A 52 -5.60 -7.91 8.51
N ALA A 53 -5.32 -6.70 8.00
CA ALA A 53 -6.33 -5.70 7.70
C ALA A 53 -7.45 -6.29 6.82
N SER A 54 -8.70 -6.03 7.21
CA SER A 54 -9.86 -6.23 6.35
C SER A 54 -9.92 -5.17 5.25
N LEU A 55 -10.70 -5.42 4.20
CA LEU A 55 -10.86 -4.49 3.08
C LEU A 55 -11.30 -3.08 3.56
N PRO A 56 -12.34 -2.91 4.40
CA PRO A 56 -12.76 -1.58 4.85
C PRO A 56 -11.68 -0.86 5.65
N GLU A 57 -10.91 -1.57 6.48
CA GLU A 57 -9.81 -0.99 7.25
C GLU A 57 -8.67 -0.52 6.37
N ALA A 58 -8.31 -1.32 5.35
CA ALA A 58 -7.29 -0.96 4.37
C ALA A 58 -7.69 0.30 3.58
N VAL A 59 -8.94 0.37 3.11
CA VAL A 59 -9.48 1.53 2.39
C VAL A 59 -9.57 2.76 3.30
N ALA A 60 -10.05 2.62 4.53
CA ALA A 60 -10.10 3.71 5.48
C ALA A 60 -8.69 4.26 5.78
N ARG A 61 -7.71 3.38 5.96
CA ARG A 61 -6.32 3.76 6.17
C ARG A 61 -5.66 4.36 4.93
N PHE A 62 -6.06 3.95 3.74
CA PHE A 62 -5.61 4.53 2.48
C PHE A 62 -5.96 6.02 2.39
N PHE A 63 -7.23 6.37 2.62
CA PHE A 63 -7.68 7.76 2.61
C PHE A 63 -7.23 8.53 3.85
N LYS A 64 -7.14 7.91 5.03
CA LYS A 64 -6.63 8.58 6.24
C LYS A 64 -5.16 8.96 6.12
N LYS A 65 -4.36 8.15 5.41
CA LYS A 65 -2.92 8.36 5.19
C LYS A 65 -2.65 8.86 3.77
N TYR A 66 -3.47 9.80 3.30
CA TYR A 66 -3.54 10.23 1.91
C TYR A 66 -2.19 10.69 1.35
N ALA A 67 -1.50 11.58 2.06
CA ALA A 67 -0.19 12.11 1.69
C ALA A 67 0.89 11.79 2.74
N THR A 68 0.70 10.72 3.50
CA THR A 68 1.64 10.30 4.55
C THR A 68 2.58 9.23 4.02
N PHE A 69 3.84 9.61 3.76
CA PHE A 69 4.88 8.72 3.24
C PHE A 69 5.74 8.06 4.33
N SER A 70 5.71 8.58 5.56
CA SER A 70 6.41 8.01 6.72
C SER A 70 5.66 6.82 7.31
N GLY A 71 6.35 6.01 8.11
CA GLY A 71 5.81 4.78 8.68
C GLY A 71 5.82 3.61 7.70
N ARG A 72 5.07 2.57 8.06
CA ARG A 72 5.02 1.31 7.32
C ARG A 72 3.59 0.90 6.97
N ALA A 73 3.47 0.07 5.96
CA ALA A 73 2.21 -0.55 5.55
C ALA A 73 2.41 -2.06 5.40
N SER A 74 1.48 -2.83 5.96
CA SER A 74 1.53 -4.29 5.84
C SER A 74 1.17 -4.76 4.43
N ARG A 75 1.44 -6.04 4.14
CA ARG A 75 0.98 -6.71 2.90
C ARG A 75 -0.53 -6.59 2.70
N SER A 76 -1.33 -6.84 3.74
CA SER A 76 -2.78 -6.79 3.65
C SER A 76 -3.30 -5.37 3.40
N GLU A 77 -2.69 -4.35 4.00
CA GLU A 77 -3.04 -2.95 3.70
C GLU A 77 -2.78 -2.60 2.23
N TYR A 78 -1.63 -3.04 1.69
CA TYR A 78 -1.26 -2.76 0.30
C TYR A 78 -2.12 -3.53 -0.71
N TRP A 79 -2.23 -4.85 -0.57
CA TRP A 79 -2.87 -5.71 -1.57
C TRP A 79 -4.38 -5.53 -1.65
N TRP A 80 -5.06 -5.19 -0.54
CA TRP A 80 -6.48 -4.82 -0.61
C TRP A 80 -6.70 -3.54 -1.39
N VAL A 81 -5.88 -2.52 -1.16
CA VAL A 81 -5.94 -1.26 -1.92
C VAL A 81 -5.63 -1.51 -3.39
N ALA A 82 -4.58 -2.29 -3.69
CA ALA A 82 -4.23 -2.64 -5.07
C ALA A 82 -5.39 -3.36 -5.78
N LEU A 83 -6.07 -4.28 -5.11
CA LEU A 83 -7.25 -4.97 -5.63
C LEU A 83 -8.41 -3.99 -5.88
N VAL A 84 -8.74 -3.14 -4.89
CA VAL A 84 -9.81 -2.13 -5.04
C VAL A 84 -9.50 -1.17 -6.18
N SER A 85 -8.27 -0.68 -6.29
CA SER A 85 -7.82 0.15 -7.41
C SER A 85 -7.93 -0.59 -8.74
N GLY A 86 -7.55 -1.87 -8.80
CA GLY A 86 -7.69 -2.68 -10.02
C GLY A 86 -9.15 -2.87 -10.44
N VAL A 87 -10.07 -3.13 -9.49
CA VAL A 87 -11.51 -3.23 -9.76
C VAL A 87 -12.08 -1.89 -10.21
N LEU A 88 -11.71 -0.79 -9.56
CA LEU A 88 -12.11 0.55 -9.97
C LEU A 88 -11.62 0.87 -11.39
N SER A 89 -10.37 0.57 -11.71
CA SER A 89 -9.83 0.72 -13.06
C SER A 89 -10.59 -0.14 -14.07
N LEU A 90 -10.94 -1.38 -13.74
CA LEU A 90 -11.72 -2.25 -14.63
C LEU A 90 -13.11 -1.65 -14.91
N ILE A 91 -13.80 -1.17 -13.87
CA ILE A 91 -15.12 -0.51 -14.00
C ILE A 91 -15.03 0.71 -14.91
N LEU A 92 -14.01 1.57 -14.73
CA LEU A 92 -13.82 2.77 -15.55
C LEU A 92 -13.50 2.43 -17.01
N ASN A 93 -12.72 1.37 -17.26
CA ASN A 93 -12.45 0.89 -18.62
C ASN A 93 -13.73 0.38 -19.30
N ILE A 94 -14.54 -0.42 -18.60
CA ILE A 94 -15.82 -0.91 -19.12
C ILE A 94 -16.76 0.26 -19.39
N PHE A 95 -16.89 1.21 -18.45
CA PHE A 95 -17.72 2.40 -18.63
C PHE A 95 -17.29 3.21 -19.86
N THR A 96 -15.99 3.43 -20.03
CA THR A 96 -15.43 4.16 -21.17
C THR A 96 -15.68 3.42 -22.49
N LEU A 97 -15.49 2.10 -22.51
CA LEU A 97 -15.74 1.27 -23.69
C LEU A 97 -17.22 1.28 -24.09
N VAL A 98 -18.12 1.03 -23.13
CA VAL A 98 -19.57 1.00 -23.37
C VAL A 98 -20.07 2.38 -23.80
N GLY A 99 -19.68 3.44 -23.09
CA GLY A 99 -20.04 4.82 -23.44
C GLY A 99 -19.48 5.26 -24.80
N GLY A 100 -18.30 4.76 -25.19
CA GLY A 100 -17.71 5.02 -26.50
C GLY A 100 -18.32 4.19 -27.63
N SER A 101 -18.94 3.06 -27.34
CA SER A 101 -19.62 2.25 -28.35
C SER A 101 -20.98 2.83 -28.76
N ALA A 102 -21.67 3.49 -27.83
CA ALA A 102 -22.96 4.12 -28.09
C ALA A 102 -22.80 5.36 -29.00
N GLY A 103 -23.38 5.32 -30.19
CA GLY A 103 -23.27 6.41 -31.18
C GLY A 103 -21.91 6.46 -31.89
N ALA A 104 -21.12 5.38 -31.84
CA ALA A 104 -19.92 5.26 -32.65
C ALA A 104 -20.28 5.25 -34.15
N THR A 105 -19.45 5.89 -34.98
CA THR A 105 -19.63 5.94 -36.43
C THR A 105 -18.39 5.43 -37.15
N LEU A 106 -18.58 4.94 -38.38
CA LEU A 106 -17.49 4.54 -39.25
C LEU A 106 -17.22 5.65 -40.26
N ARG A 107 -15.96 6.07 -40.35
CA ARG A 107 -15.51 6.99 -41.40
C ARG A 107 -15.32 6.23 -42.72
N PRO A 108 -15.35 6.94 -43.88
CA PRO A 108 -15.08 6.33 -45.18
C PRO A 108 -13.71 5.67 -45.32
N ASP A 109 -12.74 6.04 -44.48
CA ASP A 109 -11.40 5.45 -44.42
C ASP A 109 -11.35 4.14 -43.61
N GLY A 110 -12.49 3.66 -43.11
CA GLY A 110 -12.61 2.45 -42.30
C GLY A 110 -12.29 2.65 -40.82
N THR A 111 -11.98 3.88 -40.39
CA THR A 111 -11.70 4.15 -38.97
C THR A 111 -12.98 4.40 -38.18
N THR A 112 -13.03 3.88 -36.94
CA THR A 112 -14.16 4.10 -36.03
C THR A 112 -13.96 5.40 -35.25
N VAL A 113 -14.96 6.27 -35.27
CA VAL A 113 -15.07 7.42 -34.37
C VAL A 113 -15.88 7.00 -33.15
N PRO A 114 -15.28 6.95 -31.94
CA PRO A 114 -16.01 6.65 -30.73
C PRO A 114 -17.12 7.67 -30.48
N GLY A 115 -18.23 7.21 -29.91
CA GLY A 115 -19.31 8.08 -29.47
C GLY A 115 -18.89 9.02 -28.33
N PRO A 116 -19.70 10.06 -28.04
CA PRO A 116 -19.36 11.10 -27.07
C PRO A 116 -19.13 10.57 -25.63
N GLY A 117 -19.72 9.42 -25.28
CA GLY A 117 -19.51 8.79 -23.97
C GLY A 117 -18.07 8.34 -23.73
N TYR A 118 -17.27 8.13 -24.79
CA TYR A 118 -15.84 7.84 -24.66
C TYR A 118 -15.09 8.98 -23.96
N ILE A 119 -15.32 10.23 -24.37
CA ILE A 119 -14.66 11.40 -23.80
C ILE A 119 -15.06 11.60 -22.33
N ILE A 120 -16.33 11.37 -22.01
CA ILE A 120 -16.82 11.43 -20.62
C ILE A 120 -16.11 10.38 -19.76
N GLY A 121 -16.00 9.14 -20.25
CA GLY A 121 -15.27 8.07 -19.58
C GLY A 121 -13.79 8.40 -19.37
N LEU A 122 -13.13 8.99 -20.37
CA LEU A 122 -11.74 9.45 -20.25
C LEU A 122 -11.58 10.54 -19.20
N ILE A 123 -12.44 11.56 -19.19
CA ILE A 123 -12.37 12.66 -18.21
C ILE A 123 -12.53 12.10 -16.79
N LEU A 124 -13.52 11.23 -16.55
CA LEU A 124 -13.71 10.59 -15.26
C LEU A 124 -12.50 9.76 -14.84
N SER A 125 -11.94 8.99 -15.79
CA SER A 125 -10.75 8.18 -15.55
C SER A 125 -9.55 9.04 -15.15
N VAL A 126 -9.34 10.18 -15.81
CA VAL A 126 -8.26 11.12 -15.47
C VAL A 126 -8.47 11.73 -14.08
N ILE A 127 -9.66 12.25 -13.79
CA ILE A 127 -9.97 12.87 -12.49
C ILE A 127 -9.74 11.88 -11.34
N ILE A 128 -10.29 10.66 -11.47
CA ILE A 128 -10.15 9.63 -10.45
C ILE A 128 -8.69 9.20 -10.29
N SER A 129 -7.97 9.02 -11.40
CA SER A 129 -6.54 8.66 -11.38
C SER A 129 -5.71 9.71 -10.66
N LEU A 130 -5.95 11.00 -10.92
CA LEU A 130 -5.28 12.10 -10.23
C LEU A 130 -5.65 12.14 -8.73
N ALA A 131 -6.89 11.84 -8.37
CA ALA A 131 -7.31 11.81 -6.98
C ALA A 131 -6.65 10.66 -6.18
N ILE A 132 -6.32 9.53 -6.82
CA ILE A 132 -5.75 8.35 -6.13
C ILE A 132 -4.25 8.19 -6.33
N ILE A 133 -3.60 8.98 -7.19
CA ILE A 133 -2.16 8.83 -7.48
C ILE A 133 -1.31 9.07 -6.23
N ILE A 134 -1.59 10.14 -5.48
CA ILE A 134 -0.84 10.50 -4.27
C ILE A 134 -0.95 9.41 -3.19
N PRO A 135 -2.14 8.96 -2.77
CA PRO A 135 -2.24 7.91 -1.76
C PRO A 135 -1.70 6.55 -2.26
N SER A 136 -1.79 6.26 -3.56
CA SER A 136 -1.18 5.06 -4.16
C SER A 136 0.35 5.07 -4.04
N LEU A 137 0.98 6.22 -4.29
CA LEU A 137 2.42 6.40 -4.08
C LEU A 137 2.76 6.30 -2.59
N ALA A 138 1.99 6.95 -1.73
CA ALA A 138 2.22 6.94 -0.29
C ALA A 138 2.17 5.54 0.32
N VAL A 139 1.16 4.72 -0.04
CA VAL A 139 1.07 3.34 0.46
C VAL A 139 2.18 2.45 -0.13
N SER A 140 2.58 2.67 -1.38
CA SER A 140 3.68 1.91 -2.01
C SER A 140 5.03 2.19 -1.33
N VAL A 141 5.31 3.46 -1.01
CA VAL A 141 6.50 3.86 -0.25
C VAL A 141 6.51 3.25 1.14
N ARG A 142 5.40 3.36 1.89
CA ARG A 142 5.26 2.74 3.22
C ARG A 142 5.40 1.22 3.17
N ARG A 143 4.99 0.60 2.08
CA ARG A 143 5.15 -0.85 1.88
C ARG A 143 6.60 -1.24 1.61
N LEU A 144 7.34 -0.44 0.83
CA LEU A 144 8.78 -0.62 0.64
C LEU A 144 9.56 -0.45 1.96
N HIS A 145 9.16 0.51 2.80
CA HIS A 145 9.74 0.69 4.13
C HIS A 145 9.56 -0.55 5.01
N ASP A 146 8.42 -1.24 4.89
CA ASP A 146 8.15 -2.49 5.61
C ASP A 146 9.10 -3.64 5.21
N ALA A 147 9.58 -3.64 3.97
CA ALA A 147 10.64 -4.53 3.47
C ALA A 147 12.07 -4.00 3.74
N ASN A 148 12.21 -2.96 4.58
CA ASN A 148 13.45 -2.24 4.87
C ASN A 148 14.11 -1.56 3.65
N MET A 149 13.34 -1.24 2.62
CA MET A 149 13.83 -0.56 1.41
C MET A 149 13.53 0.93 1.46
N SER A 150 14.31 1.76 0.77
CA SER A 150 14.00 3.19 0.66
C SER A 150 12.79 3.43 -0.26
N GLY A 151 11.94 4.40 0.05
CA GLY A 151 10.84 4.82 -0.82
C GLY A 151 11.24 5.18 -2.25
N TRP A 152 12.47 5.70 -2.44
CA TRP A 152 13.05 6.01 -3.75
C TRP A 152 13.12 4.80 -4.70
N MET A 153 13.14 3.58 -4.17
CA MET A 153 13.11 2.37 -4.99
C MET A 153 11.86 2.31 -5.86
N TYR A 154 10.75 2.92 -5.44
CA TYR A 154 9.53 2.97 -6.25
C TYR A 154 9.75 3.61 -7.64
N LEU A 155 10.70 4.53 -7.79
CA LEU A 155 11.01 5.17 -9.08
C LEU A 155 11.51 4.19 -10.14
N LEU A 156 11.93 2.98 -9.76
CA LEU A 156 12.24 1.92 -10.73
C LEU A 156 11.06 1.62 -11.65
N VAL A 157 9.81 1.89 -11.24
CA VAL A 157 8.62 1.76 -12.10
C VAL A 157 8.73 2.56 -13.41
N LEU A 158 9.54 3.62 -13.45
CA LEU A 158 9.79 4.43 -14.64
C LEU A 158 10.67 3.73 -15.68
N VAL A 159 11.38 2.66 -15.30
CA VAL A 159 12.14 1.82 -16.23
C VAL A 159 11.16 0.84 -16.89
N PRO A 160 10.91 0.94 -18.22
CA PRO A 160 9.92 0.10 -18.88
C PRO A 160 10.24 -1.39 -18.73
N LEU A 161 9.19 -2.21 -18.68
CA LEU A 161 9.23 -3.67 -18.57
C LEU A 161 9.84 -4.20 -17.26
N VAL A 162 11.13 -3.96 -17.02
CA VAL A 162 11.87 -4.51 -15.86
C VAL A 162 11.46 -3.82 -14.55
N GLY A 163 11.26 -2.51 -14.58
CA GLY A 163 10.93 -1.69 -13.42
C GLY A 163 9.69 -2.16 -12.66
N PRO A 164 8.52 -2.22 -13.32
CA PRO A 164 7.29 -2.72 -12.71
C PRO A 164 7.42 -4.13 -12.13
N ILE A 165 8.17 -5.02 -12.80
CA ILE A 165 8.40 -6.39 -12.31
C ILE A 165 9.18 -6.36 -10.99
N LEU A 166 10.28 -5.60 -10.91
CA LEU A 166 11.06 -5.47 -9.67
C LEU A 166 10.23 -4.87 -8.53
N ILE A 167 9.44 -3.83 -8.82
CA ILE A 167 8.55 -3.22 -7.83
C ILE A 167 7.51 -4.20 -7.32
N LEU A 168 6.86 -4.97 -8.20
CA LEU A 168 5.91 -6.01 -7.79
C LEU A 168 6.55 -7.04 -6.87
N VAL A 169 7.77 -7.49 -7.21
CA VAL A 169 8.53 -8.41 -6.35
C VAL A 169 8.80 -7.78 -4.98
N PHE A 170 9.30 -6.53 -4.92
CA PHE A 170 9.58 -5.84 -3.66
C PHE A 170 8.33 -5.64 -2.80
N LEU A 171 7.21 -5.26 -3.41
CA LEU A 171 5.93 -5.06 -2.70
C LEU A 171 5.34 -6.39 -2.21
N ALA A 172 5.70 -7.52 -2.81
CA ALA A 172 5.33 -8.87 -2.37
C ALA A 172 6.22 -9.43 -1.23
N GLN A 173 7.41 -8.89 -0.96
CA GLN A 173 8.37 -9.43 0.03
C GLN A 173 7.84 -9.44 1.48
N GLY A 174 8.46 -10.21 2.36
CA GLY A 174 8.07 -10.24 3.78
C GLY A 174 8.41 -8.92 4.50
N PRO A 175 7.75 -8.61 5.63
CA PRO A 175 8.26 -7.59 6.51
C PRO A 175 9.66 -7.98 7.01
N LYS A 176 10.54 -6.99 7.18
CA LYS A 176 11.86 -7.18 7.78
C LYS A 176 11.93 -6.45 9.12
N PRO A 177 12.49 -7.03 10.20
CA PRO A 177 12.59 -6.37 11.51
C PRO A 177 13.28 -5.01 11.44
N GLU A 178 14.29 -4.86 10.58
CA GLU A 178 15.05 -3.63 10.38
C GLU A 178 14.20 -2.49 9.79
N GLY A 179 13.04 -2.80 9.19
CA GLY A 179 12.09 -1.81 8.70
C GLY A 179 11.54 -0.89 9.80
N GLN A 180 11.64 -1.29 11.07
CA GLN A 180 11.24 -0.47 12.24
C GLN A 180 11.90 0.92 12.26
N ARG A 181 13.05 1.10 11.60
CA ARG A 181 13.70 2.41 11.46
C ARG A 181 12.84 3.48 10.78
N PHE A 182 11.82 3.07 10.03
CA PHE A 182 10.89 3.97 9.34
C PHE A 182 9.64 4.30 10.17
N ASP A 183 9.51 3.74 11.37
CA ASP A 183 8.41 4.04 12.27
C ASP A 183 8.51 5.49 12.77
N SER A 184 7.38 6.20 12.77
CA SER A 184 7.30 7.62 13.17
C SER A 184 6.23 7.79 14.26
N PRO A 185 6.57 7.61 15.54
CA PRO A 185 5.61 7.68 16.64
C PRO A 185 5.12 9.10 16.96
N THR A 186 5.79 10.13 16.44
CA THR A 186 5.43 11.54 16.61
C THR A 186 4.60 12.00 15.40
N TRP A 187 3.35 12.35 15.65
CA TRP A 187 2.38 12.91 14.69
C TRP A 187 1.71 14.11 15.33
#